data_AF-A0AB72U971-F1
#
_entry.id   AF-A0AB72U971-F1
#
_cell.length_a   1.000
_cell.length_b   1.000
_cell.length_c   1.000
_cell.angle_alpha   90.00
_cell.angle_beta   90.00
_cell.angle_gamma   90.00
#
_symmetry.space_group_name_H-M   'P 1'
#
loop_
_entity.id
_entity.type
_entity.pdbx_description
1 polymer ?
#
loop_
_entity_poly.entity_id
_entity_poly.type
_entity_poly.pdbx_seq_one_letter_code
_entity_poly.pdbx_strand_id
1 'polypeptide(L)' 'MLDDDELKFIDDWRFEHRMPTRAAAIRELIRRGLVSEDVEDPETEGKTTTDFRIEAE' A
#
# COMPACT_ATOMS: atom_id res chain seq x y z
N MET A 1 0.30 -6.35 10.67
CA MET A 1 -1.12 -6.03 10.43
C MET A 1 -1.17 -4.54 10.25
N LEU A 2 -1.93 -4.05 9.26
CA LEU A 2 -2.04 -2.61 9.02
C LEU A 2 -2.70 -1.91 10.20
N ASP A 3 -2.19 -0.74 10.56
CA ASP A 3 -2.84 0.12 11.56
C ASP A 3 -3.95 0.99 10.95
N ASP A 4 -4.64 1.76 11.80
CA ASP A 4 -5.80 2.56 11.39
C ASP A 4 -5.42 3.68 10.40
N ASP A 5 -4.20 4.22 10.49
CA ASP A 5 -3.71 5.27 9.59
C ASP A 5 -3.38 4.69 8.21
N GLU A 6 -2.72 3.52 8.16
CA GLU A 6 -2.49 2.79 6.91
C GLU A 6 -3.81 2.39 6.23
N LEU A 7 -4.82 1.99 7.00
CA LEU A 7 -6.15 1.69 6.48
C LEU A 7 -6.85 2.95 5.94
N LYS A 8 -6.64 4.10 6.57
CA LYS A 8 -7.17 5.38 6.10
C LYS A 8 -6.55 5.78 4.76
N PHE A 9 -5.24 5.65 4.59
CA PHE A 9 -4.59 5.90 3.29
C PHE A 9 -5.18 5.07 2.15
N ILE A 10 -5.42 3.78 2.40
CA ILE A 10 -6.04 2.90 1.41
C ILE A 10 -7.47 3.37 1.09
N ASP A 11 -8.21 3.83 2.09
CA ASP A 11 -9.58 4.33 1.90
C ASP A 11 -9.62 5.66 1.15
N ASP A 12 -8.71 6.60 1.44
CA ASP A 12 -8.59 7.87 0.73
C ASP A 12 -8.29 7.62 -0.76
N TRP A 13 -7.27 6.78 -1.04
CA TRP A 13 -6.94 6.38 -2.40
C TRP A 13 -8.13 5.69 -3.10
N ARG A 14 -8.86 4.83 -2.38
CA ARG A 14 -10.07 4.16 -2.88
C ARG A 14 -11.13 5.19 -3.29
N PHE A 15 -11.36 6.23 -2.49
CA PHE A 15 -12.34 7.26 -2.81
C PHE A 15 -11.92 8.11 -4.01
N GLU A 16 -10.66 8.54 -4.06
CA GLU A 16 -10.11 9.31 -5.18
C GLU A 16 -10.24 8.55 -6.52
N HIS A 17 -9.95 7.24 -6.51
CA HIS A 17 -10.01 6.39 -7.69
C HIS A 17 -11.38 5.72 -7.91
N ARG A 18 -12.39 6.07 -7.10
CA ARG A 18 -13.77 5.54 -7.16
C ARG A 18 -13.84 4.00 -7.13
N MET A 19 -12.97 3.41 -6.33
CA MET A 19 -12.89 1.96 -6.17
C MET A 19 -14.03 1.46 -5.27
N PRO A 20 -14.70 0.35 -5.62
CA PRO A 20 -15.97 -0.03 -5.01
C PRO A 20 -15.83 -0.63 -3.60
N THR A 21 -14.69 -1.21 -3.27
CA THR A 21 -14.42 -1.81 -1.96
C THR A 21 -12.95 -1.63 -1.59
N ARG A 22 -12.63 -1.66 -0.28
CA ARG A 22 -11.24 -1.67 0.19
C ARG A 22 -10.43 -2.82 -0.40
N ALA A 23 -11.03 -4.02 -0.49
CA ALA A 23 -10.38 -5.17 -1.11
C ALA A 23 -10.07 -4.96 -2.60
N ALA A 24 -10.94 -4.25 -3.33
CA ALA A 24 -10.66 -3.89 -4.73
C ALA A 24 -9.49 -2.89 -4.82
N ALA A 25 -9.44 -1.90 -3.93
CA ALA A 25 -8.34 -0.96 -3.86
C ALA A 25 -6.99 -1.64 -3.56
N ILE A 26 -6.95 -2.51 -2.53
CA ILE A 26 -5.76 -3.27 -2.17
C ILE A 26 -5.27 -4.13 -3.36
N ARG A 27 -6.17 -4.85 -4.04
CA ARG A 27 -5.79 -5.68 -5.20
C ARG A 27 -5.21 -4.84 -6.35
N GLU A 28 -5.76 -3.66 -6.58
CA GLU A 28 -5.28 -2.75 -7.62
C GLU A 28 -3.92 -2.16 -7.26
N LEU A 29 -3.72 -1.73 -6.02
CA LEU A 29 -2.41 -1.28 -5.52
C LEU A 29 -1.34 -2.37 -5.64
N ILE A 30 -1.66 -3.61 -5.25
CA ILE A 30 -0.77 -4.76 -5.43
C ILE A 30 -0.45 -4.98 -6.91
N ARG A 31 -1.46 -4.95 -7.80
CA ARG A 31 -1.23 -5.12 -9.23
C ARG A 31 -0.31 -4.03 -9.78
N ARG A 32 -0.55 -2.77 -9.42
CA ARG A 32 0.28 -1.63 -9.85
C ARG A 32 1.72 -1.78 -9.38
N GLY A 33 1.92 -2.15 -8.11
CA GLY A 33 3.26 -2.40 -7.56
C GLY A 33 4.00 -3.55 -8.26
N LEU A 34 3.31 -4.67 -8.52
CA LEU A 34 3.93 -5.84 -9.16
C LEU A 34 4.22 -5.68 -10.65
N VAL A 35 3.50 -4.78 -11.33
CA VAL A 35 3.67 -4.52 -12.78
C VAL A 35 4.56 -3.29 -13.04
N SER A 36 4.89 -2.52 -12.00
CA SER A 36 5.74 -1.33 -12.15
C SER A 36 7.18 -1.73 -12.44
N GLU A 37 7.70 -1.33 -13.61
CA GLU A 37 9.07 -1.64 -14.03
C GLU A 37 10.13 -0.82 -13.28
N ASP A 38 9.72 0.33 -12.71
CA ASP A 38 10.60 1.27 -12.00
C ASP A 38 10.63 1.07 -10.46
N VAL A 39 10.18 -0.08 -9.95
CA VAL A 39 10.22 -0.39 -8.51
C VAL A 39 11.41 -1.31 -8.23
N GLU A 40 12.38 -0.81 -7.45
CA GLU A 40 13.51 -1.60 -6.99
C GLU A 40 13.05 -2.69 -6.00
N ASP A 41 13.78 -3.82 -5.99
CA ASP A 41 13.55 -4.87 -5.00
C ASP A 41 13.70 -4.29 -3.58
N PRO A 42 12.76 -4.59 -2.66
CA PRO A 42 12.85 -4.06 -1.31
C PRO A 42 14.05 -4.64 -0.56
N GLU A 43 14.80 -3.78 0.13
CA GLU A 43 15.80 -4.22 1.10
C GLU A 43 15.11 -4.91 2.28
N THR A 44 15.36 -6.20 2.47
CA THR A 44 14.70 -7.00 3.52
C THR A 44 15.61 -7.44 4.66
N GLU A 45 16.94 -7.33 4.48
CA GLU A 45 17.89 -7.77 5.50
C GLU A 45 17.84 -6.86 6.73
N GLY A 46 17.61 -7.46 7.90
CA GLY A 46 17.53 -6.74 9.18
C GLY A 46 16.27 -5.87 9.36
N LYS A 47 15.33 -5.87 8.41
CA LYS A 47 14.09 -5.11 8.49
C LYS A 47 12.99 -5.86 9.25
N THR A 48 12.15 -5.10 9.93
CA THR A 48 10.95 -5.58 10.63
C THR A 48 9.68 -5.12 9.93
N THR A 49 8.52 -5.63 10.32
CA THR A 49 7.24 -5.18 9.76
C THR A 49 7.01 -3.68 9.93
N THR A 50 7.56 -3.07 10.97
CA THR A 50 7.43 -1.63 11.23
C THR A 50 8.21 -0.80 10.21
N ASP A 51 9.32 -1.31 9.68
CA ASP A 51 10.14 -0.60 8.67
C ASP A 51 9.43 -0.41 7.33
N PHE A 52 8.32 -1.13 7.08
CA PHE A 52 7.52 -1.04 5.86
C PHE A 52 6.22 -0.25 6.03
N ARG A 53 6.04 0.44 7.16
CA ARG A 53 4.85 1.27 7.39
C ARG A 53 4.86 2.50 6.51
N ILE A 54 3.66 2.98 6.17
CA ILE A 54 3.47 4.23 5.45
C ILE A 54 3.41 5.36 6.48
N GLU A 55 4.35 6.30 6.39
CA GLU A 55 4.34 7.52 7.22
C GLU A 55 3.52 8.59 6.49
N ALA A 56 2.58 9.24 7.19
CA ALA A 56 1.95 10.46 6.69
C ALA A 56 2.93 11.63 6.82
N GLU A 57 3.28 12.29 5.72
CA GLU A 57 3.91 13.62 5.79
C GLU A 57 2.98 14.66 6.45
#